data_AF-V5DZH3-F1
#
_entry.id   AF-V5DZH3-F1
#
_cell.length_a   1.000
_cell.length_b   1.000
_cell.length_c   1.000
_cell.angle_alpha   90.00
_cell.angle_beta   90.00
_cell.angle_gamma   90.00
#
_symmetry.space_group_name_H-M   'P 1'
#
loop_
_entity.id
_entity.type
_entity.pdbx_description
1 polymer ?
#
loop_
_entity_poly.entity_id
_entity_poly.type
_entity_poly.pdbx_seq_one_letter_code
_entity_poly.pdbx_strand_id
1 'polypeptide(L)'
;MPKQFVISLIKYRLADWGKLSLYFFMAVSNTVCRADAPDIVTTNNPVFKQQLKPSTRDEWKKLLGWNDDCEQSFQSTQAGAYSGIETYPIGNADELVIVMCAVGGYQPSFLLFRQKGQIPRAIALVAYGTSNGKTLHRTQEVELWGEPVFLEKTSELVILNVARQTKDCGTWAKYGFKTDSVKLQELFFKLPCPKKVSEKDVPDSSSTPPKGWKRLRLFKN
;
A
#
# COMPACT_ATOMS: atom_id res chain seq x y z
N MET A 1 26.37 11.11 -40.26
CA MET A 1 26.07 9.70 -40.64
C MET A 1 24.89 9.23 -39.80
N PRO A 2 23.68 9.05 -40.38
CA PRO A 2 22.51 8.64 -39.61
C PRO A 2 22.48 7.11 -39.45
N LYS A 3 22.29 6.63 -38.22
CA LYS A 3 22.09 5.21 -37.92
C LYS A 3 20.59 4.88 -38.07
N GLN A 4 20.29 3.92 -38.93
CA GLN A 4 18.96 3.40 -39.19
C GLN A 4 18.45 2.61 -37.97
N PHE A 5 17.21 2.88 -37.55
CA PHE A 5 16.48 2.08 -36.58
C PHE A 5 15.71 0.97 -37.33
N VAL A 6 15.98 -0.29 -36.98
CA VAL A 6 15.22 -1.45 -37.45
C VAL A 6 14.14 -1.77 -36.42
N ILE A 7 12.88 -1.60 -36.81
CA ILE A 7 11.72 -1.98 -35.98
C ILE A 7 11.39 -3.45 -36.26
N SER A 8 11.52 -4.30 -35.24
CA SER A 8 11.11 -5.70 -35.30
C SER A 8 9.65 -5.85 -34.88
N LEU A 9 8.81 -6.31 -35.81
CA LEU A 9 7.40 -6.59 -35.59
C LEU A 9 7.23 -7.97 -34.95
N ILE A 10 6.81 -8.01 -33.69
CA ILE A 10 6.41 -9.23 -32.99
C ILE A 10 5.02 -9.64 -33.50
N LYS A 11 4.98 -10.77 -34.22
CA LYS A 11 3.75 -11.48 -34.59
C LYS A 11 3.20 -12.22 -33.36
N TYR A 12 2.06 -11.79 -32.83
CA TYR A 12 1.29 -12.59 -31.89
C TYR A 12 0.43 -13.62 -32.65
N ARG A 13 0.69 -14.91 -32.39
CA ARG A 13 -0.19 -16.02 -32.77
C ARG A 13 -1.35 -16.07 -31.79
N LEU A 14 -2.57 -15.92 -32.30
CA LEU A 14 -3.80 -16.24 -31.60
C LEU A 14 -3.92 -17.77 -31.49
N ALA A 15 -4.08 -18.28 -30.28
CA ALA A 15 -4.32 -19.69 -30.01
C ALA A 15 -5.80 -19.93 -29.66
N ASP A 16 -6.37 -20.87 -30.40
CA ASP A 16 -7.56 -21.70 -30.20
C ASP A 16 -8.50 -21.45 -29.00
N TRP A 17 -9.73 -21.09 -29.34
CA TRP A 17 -10.90 -21.20 -28.47
C TRP A 17 -11.63 -22.52 -28.76
N GLY A 18 -11.32 -23.55 -27.98
CA GLY A 18 -11.96 -24.85 -28.03
C GLY A 18 -13.20 -24.93 -27.15
N LYS A 19 -14.37 -25.03 -27.80
CA LYS A 19 -15.46 -25.99 -27.55
C LYS A 19 -16.08 -26.15 -26.15
N LEU A 20 -17.42 -25.97 -26.16
CA LEU A 20 -18.47 -26.79 -25.53
C LEU A 20 -18.64 -26.74 -24.00
N SER A 21 -19.77 -26.20 -23.56
CA SER A 21 -20.91 -27.05 -23.18
C SER A 21 -22.14 -26.20 -22.83
N LEU A 22 -23.16 -26.30 -23.69
CA LEU A 22 -24.53 -25.92 -23.35
C LEU A 22 -25.05 -26.92 -22.30
N TYR A 23 -25.39 -26.44 -21.11
CA TYR A 23 -26.33 -27.15 -20.24
C TYR A 23 -27.62 -26.34 -20.13
N PHE A 24 -28.62 -26.86 -20.85
CA PHE A 24 -30.02 -26.54 -20.71
C PHE A 24 -30.53 -27.20 -19.42
N PHE A 25 -31.03 -26.42 -18.47
CA PHE A 25 -31.93 -26.93 -17.43
C PHE A 25 -33.24 -26.14 -17.49
N MET A 26 -34.30 -26.87 -17.83
CA MET A 26 -35.67 -26.40 -17.86
C MET A 26 -36.31 -26.51 -16.48
N ALA A 27 -37.21 -25.55 -16.21
CA ALA A 27 -38.39 -25.63 -15.35
C ALA A 27 -38.13 -25.69 -13.82
N VAL A 28 -39.00 -25.22 -12.92
CA VAL A 28 -40.45 -25.04 -12.98
C VAL A 28 -40.82 -23.84 -12.11
N SER A 29 -41.69 -22.98 -12.62
CA SER A 29 -42.33 -21.87 -11.91
C SER A 29 -43.37 -22.42 -10.94
N ASN A 30 -43.25 -22.11 -9.64
CA ASN A 30 -44.36 -22.20 -8.70
C ASN A 30 -44.68 -20.78 -8.20
N THR A 31 -45.66 -20.18 -8.85
CA THR A 31 -46.31 -18.94 -8.40
C THR A 31 -47.21 -19.28 -7.22
N VAL A 32 -46.75 -18.97 -6.01
CA VAL A 32 -47.62 -18.91 -4.82
C VAL A 32 -47.85 -17.44 -4.50
N CYS A 33 -49.03 -16.94 -4.86
CA CYS A 33 -49.52 -15.65 -4.40
C CYS A 33 -49.90 -15.80 -2.93
N ARG A 34 -49.04 -15.33 -2.01
CA ARG A 34 -49.40 -15.14 -0.61
C ARG A 34 -49.54 -13.64 -0.37
N ALA A 35 -50.79 -13.19 -0.26
CA ALA A 35 -51.14 -11.87 0.21
C ALA A 35 -51.04 -11.88 1.74
N ASP A 36 -49.84 -11.65 2.26
CA ASP A 36 -49.65 -11.38 3.68
C ASP A 36 -49.80 -9.87 3.92
N ALA A 37 -50.55 -9.54 4.96
CA ALA A 37 -50.91 -8.18 5.37
C ALA A 37 -49.68 -7.31 5.63
N PRO A 38 -49.76 -5.97 5.46
CA PRO A 38 -48.67 -5.09 5.80
C PRO A 38 -48.50 -5.04 7.32
N ASP A 39 -47.58 -5.84 7.85
CA ASP A 39 -47.01 -5.58 9.17
C ASP A 39 -46.23 -4.27 9.08
N ILE A 40 -46.77 -3.22 9.71
CA ILE A 40 -46.06 -1.97 9.97
C ILE A 40 -44.99 -2.29 11.01
N VAL A 41 -43.88 -2.86 10.55
CA VAL A 41 -42.68 -2.99 11.35
C VAL A 41 -42.10 -1.58 11.46
N THR A 42 -42.48 -0.88 12.53
CA THR A 42 -41.77 0.31 12.97
C THR A 42 -40.39 -0.14 13.46
N THR A 43 -39.47 -0.38 12.53
CA THR A 43 -38.07 -0.51 12.87
C THR A 43 -37.60 0.86 13.32
N ASN A 44 -37.66 1.10 14.62
CA ASN A 44 -36.83 2.09 15.32
C ASN A 44 -35.37 1.63 15.25
N ASN A 45 -34.87 1.36 14.04
CA ASN A 45 -33.46 1.18 13.81
C ASN A 45 -32.88 2.57 14.03
N PRO A 46 -32.07 2.80 15.08
CA PRO A 46 -31.29 4.02 15.13
C PRO A 46 -30.51 4.04 13.82
N VAL A 47 -30.79 5.05 13.00
CA VAL A 47 -30.00 5.37 11.82
C VAL A 47 -28.61 5.65 12.38
N PHE A 48 -27.80 4.60 12.51
CA PHE A 48 -26.36 4.73 12.58
C PHE A 48 -26.03 5.45 11.30
N LYS A 49 -25.85 6.78 11.40
CA LYS A 49 -25.28 7.59 10.34
C LYS A 49 -23.96 6.89 10.01
N GLN A 50 -23.98 6.06 8.97
CA GLN A 50 -22.76 5.51 8.39
C GLN A 50 -21.92 6.75 8.10
N GLN A 51 -20.88 6.95 8.90
CA GLN A 51 -19.95 8.05 8.68
C GLN A 51 -19.39 7.81 7.28
N LEU A 52 -19.77 8.67 6.34
CA LEU A 52 -19.33 8.57 4.96
C LEU A 52 -17.82 8.69 4.96
N LYS A 53 -17.14 7.65 4.48
CA LYS A 53 -15.71 7.66 4.24
C LYS A 53 -15.41 8.81 3.26
N PRO A 54 -14.38 9.64 3.50
CA PRO A 54 -14.05 10.71 2.59
C PRO A 54 -13.85 10.19 1.16
N SER A 55 -14.44 10.88 0.20
CA SER A 55 -14.49 10.50 -1.21
C SER A 55 -13.41 11.22 -2.03
N THR A 56 -12.92 12.35 -1.54
CA THR A 56 -11.90 13.17 -2.21
C THR A 56 -10.65 13.35 -1.34
N ARG A 57 -9.52 13.66 -2.00
CA ARG A 57 -8.26 13.96 -1.31
C ARG A 57 -8.38 15.17 -0.38
N ASP A 58 -9.13 16.19 -0.77
CA ASP A 58 -9.36 17.40 0.06
C ASP A 58 -10.14 17.08 1.33
N GLU A 59 -11.17 16.22 1.24
CA GLU A 59 -11.90 15.75 2.42
C GLU A 59 -11.00 14.94 3.36
N TRP A 60 -10.13 14.09 2.80
CA TRP A 60 -9.10 13.37 3.58
C TRP A 60 -8.10 14.33 4.22
N LYS A 61 -7.63 15.37 3.50
CA LYS A 61 -6.70 16.37 4.05
C LYS A 61 -7.34 17.10 5.22
N LYS A 62 -8.59 17.52 5.07
CA LYS A 62 -9.36 18.16 6.15
C LYS A 62 -9.56 17.24 7.34
N LEU A 63 -9.80 15.95 7.10
CA LEU A 63 -9.97 14.96 8.16
C LEU A 63 -8.65 14.70 8.90
N LEU A 64 -7.58 14.34 8.18
CA LEU A 64 -6.31 13.88 8.76
C LEU A 64 -5.37 15.02 9.19
N GLY A 65 -5.52 16.21 8.60
CA GLY A 65 -4.74 17.40 8.96
C GLY A 65 -3.25 17.31 8.62
N TRP A 66 -2.87 16.67 7.51
CA TRP A 66 -1.46 16.69 7.07
C TRP A 66 -1.03 18.07 6.55
N ASN A 67 0.29 18.32 6.56
CA ASN A 67 0.87 19.61 6.22
C ASN A 67 0.70 19.99 4.73
N ASP A 68 0.78 21.28 4.42
CA ASP A 68 0.69 21.76 3.05
C ASP A 68 1.87 21.30 2.18
N ASP A 69 3.04 21.06 2.77
CA ASP A 69 4.24 20.59 2.05
C ASP A 69 4.01 19.24 1.36
N CYS A 70 3.34 18.30 2.04
CA CYS A 70 2.95 17.01 1.46
C CYS A 70 1.99 17.21 0.27
N GLU A 71 1.04 18.14 0.40
CA GLU A 71 0.08 18.41 -0.68
C GLU A 71 0.74 19.08 -1.88
N GLN A 72 1.59 20.09 -1.66
CA GLN A 72 2.33 20.75 -2.73
C GLN A 72 3.27 19.78 -3.45
N SER A 73 3.94 18.90 -2.70
CA SER A 73 4.80 17.84 -3.28
C SER A 73 3.98 16.87 -4.13
N PHE A 74 2.76 16.53 -3.70
CA PHE A 74 1.90 15.60 -4.41
C PHE A 74 1.44 16.22 -5.74
N GLN A 75 0.92 17.44 -5.69
CA GLN A 75 0.45 18.18 -6.87
C GLN A 75 1.57 18.47 -7.88
N SER A 76 2.81 18.64 -7.42
CA SER A 76 3.96 18.87 -8.32
C SER A 76 4.48 17.60 -8.99
N THR A 77 4.21 16.42 -8.43
CA THR A 77 4.73 15.14 -8.93
C THR A 77 3.68 14.24 -9.56
N GLN A 78 2.39 14.56 -9.42
CA GLN A 78 1.26 13.84 -10.01
C GLN A 78 0.36 14.76 -10.82
N ALA A 79 0.09 14.37 -12.06
CA ALA A 79 -0.91 14.99 -12.93
C ALA A 79 -1.97 13.94 -13.29
N GLY A 80 -3.08 13.83 -12.55
CA GLY A 80 -4.16 12.92 -12.95
C GLY A 80 -5.11 12.41 -11.87
N ALA A 81 -5.77 11.29 -12.21
CA ALA A 81 -6.96 10.71 -11.57
C ALA A 81 -6.71 9.88 -10.30
N TYR A 82 -5.47 9.77 -9.83
CA TYR A 82 -5.15 9.04 -8.60
C TYR A 82 -5.19 9.96 -7.38
N SER A 83 -5.91 9.58 -6.32
CA SER A 83 -6.01 10.39 -5.10
C SER A 83 -4.75 10.37 -4.23
N GLY A 84 -3.83 9.43 -4.47
CA GLY A 84 -2.66 9.25 -3.62
C GLY A 84 -2.99 8.79 -2.20
N ILE A 85 -4.16 8.19 -2.00
CA ILE A 85 -4.65 7.75 -0.70
C ILE A 85 -5.07 6.29 -0.79
N GLU A 86 -4.50 5.48 0.09
CA GLU A 86 -4.84 4.07 0.24
C GLU A 86 -5.31 3.84 1.67
N THR A 87 -6.27 2.94 1.84
CA THR A 87 -6.84 2.63 3.16
C THR A 87 -6.93 1.13 3.37
N TYR A 88 -6.54 0.65 4.54
CA TYR A 88 -6.52 -0.77 4.87
C TYR A 88 -7.07 -1.04 6.27
N PRO A 89 -7.83 -2.12 6.49
CA PRO A 89 -8.26 -2.48 7.84
C PRO A 89 -7.09 -3.00 8.70
N ILE A 90 -6.95 -2.52 9.94
CA ILE A 90 -5.93 -2.97 10.91
C ILE A 90 -6.53 -3.49 12.24
N GLY A 91 -7.82 -3.85 12.24
CA GLY A 91 -8.54 -4.47 13.37
C GLY A 91 -9.37 -3.48 14.21
N ASN A 92 -10.33 -3.98 15.01
CA ASN A 92 -11.19 -3.19 15.92
C ASN A 92 -11.83 -1.92 15.33
N ALA A 93 -12.25 -1.98 14.06
CA ALA A 93 -12.78 -0.85 13.29
C ALA A 93 -11.78 0.29 13.03
N ASP A 94 -10.49 0.02 13.17
CA ASP A 94 -9.42 0.94 12.81
C ASP A 94 -8.95 0.69 11.38
N GLU A 95 -8.66 1.78 10.67
CA GLU A 95 -8.06 1.77 9.34
C GLU A 95 -6.64 2.38 9.40
N LEU A 96 -5.71 1.78 8.65
CA LEU A 96 -4.48 2.42 8.22
C LEU A 96 -4.80 3.26 7.00
N VAL A 97 -4.45 4.54 7.01
CA VAL A 97 -4.50 5.42 5.85
C VAL A 97 -3.08 5.78 5.45
N ILE A 98 -2.72 5.48 4.21
CA ILE A 98 -1.44 5.82 3.60
C ILE A 98 -1.68 7.00 2.67
N VAL A 99 -1.00 8.12 2.92
CA VAL A 99 -1.10 9.34 2.11
C VAL A 99 0.21 9.55 1.38
N MET A 100 0.21 9.36 0.07
CA MET A 100 1.36 9.68 -0.77
C MET A 100 1.57 11.20 -0.83
N CYS A 101 2.79 11.64 -0.56
CA CYS A 101 3.22 13.03 -0.60
C CYS A 101 4.07 13.32 -1.85
N ALA A 102 4.91 12.39 -2.28
CA ALA A 102 5.68 12.54 -3.51
C ALA A 102 5.85 11.19 -4.19
N VAL A 103 5.91 11.18 -5.52
CA VAL A 103 6.28 9.97 -6.29
C VAL A 103 7.78 9.68 -6.16
N GLY A 104 8.59 10.74 -6.02
CA GLY A 104 10.04 10.68 -6.00
C GLY A 104 10.66 10.18 -7.31
N GLY A 105 11.97 10.38 -7.49
CA GLY A 105 12.69 9.89 -8.66
C GLY A 105 12.95 8.36 -8.63
N TYR A 106 13.02 7.78 -7.44
CA TYR A 106 13.34 6.36 -7.23
C TYR A 106 12.34 5.61 -6.38
N GLN A 107 11.71 6.30 -5.44
CA GLN A 107 10.74 5.74 -4.51
C GLN A 107 9.83 6.87 -4.00
N PRO A 108 8.57 6.58 -3.69
CA PRO A 108 7.66 7.58 -3.18
C PRO A 108 7.98 7.94 -1.73
N SER A 109 7.40 9.07 -1.30
CA SER A 109 7.27 9.42 0.11
C SER A 109 5.81 9.43 0.52
N PHE A 110 5.54 9.06 1.77
CA PHE A 110 4.19 8.96 2.29
C PHE A 110 4.12 9.22 3.79
N LEU A 111 2.94 9.65 4.23
CA LEU A 111 2.53 9.76 5.63
C LEU A 111 1.61 8.59 5.98
N LEU A 112 1.61 8.20 7.24
CA LEU A 112 0.77 7.14 7.77
C LEU A 112 -0.14 7.67 8.86
N PHE A 113 -1.42 7.31 8.80
CA PHE A 113 -2.41 7.63 9.82
C PHE A 113 -3.14 6.38 10.27
N ARG A 114 -3.45 6.33 11.56
CA ARG A 114 -4.46 5.43 12.11
C ARG A 114 -5.77 6.19 12.22
N GLN A 115 -6.81 5.66 11.61
CA GLN A 115 -8.15 6.23 11.66
C GLN A 115 -9.06 5.32 12.48
N LYS A 116 -9.70 5.87 13.53
CA LYS A 116 -10.78 5.20 14.27
C LYS A 116 -12.00 6.10 14.31
N GLY A 117 -13.04 5.77 13.54
CA GLY A 117 -14.20 6.65 13.35
C GLY A 117 -13.79 7.99 12.70
N GLN A 118 -13.92 9.10 13.42
CA GLN A 118 -13.48 10.45 13.00
C GLN A 118 -12.20 10.94 13.67
N ILE A 119 -11.50 10.08 14.42
CA ILE A 119 -10.30 10.47 15.17
C ILE A 119 -9.06 9.94 14.42
N PRO A 120 -8.38 10.77 13.62
CA PRO A 120 -7.10 10.43 13.03
C PRO A 120 -5.97 10.54 14.04
N ARG A 121 -4.94 9.71 13.86
CA ARG A 121 -3.66 9.85 14.55
C ARG A 121 -2.52 9.59 13.58
N ALA A 122 -1.67 10.59 13.38
CA ALA A 122 -0.43 10.42 12.63
C ALA A 122 0.46 9.37 13.30
N ILE A 123 1.07 8.51 12.49
CA ILE A 123 1.93 7.42 12.94
C ILE A 123 3.37 7.80 12.62
N ALA A 124 4.19 7.94 13.66
CA ALA A 124 5.63 7.99 13.50
C ALA A 124 6.20 6.56 13.60
N LEU A 125 6.99 6.12 12.62
CA LEU A 125 7.66 4.82 12.64
C LEU A 125 9.12 4.93 13.06
N VAL A 126 9.59 3.87 13.72
CA VAL A 126 11.04 3.67 13.88
C VAL A 126 11.59 3.20 12.54
N ALA A 127 12.38 4.03 11.89
CA ALA A 127 13.02 3.74 10.62
C ALA A 127 14.53 3.56 10.81
N TYR A 128 15.18 3.03 9.77
CA TYR A 128 16.63 2.93 9.70
C TYR A 128 17.11 3.42 8.34
N GLY A 129 17.98 4.41 8.36
CA GLY A 129 18.56 5.03 7.17
C GLY A 129 20.08 5.07 7.24
N THR A 130 20.71 5.52 6.16
CA THR A 130 22.15 5.77 6.12
C THR A 130 22.43 7.08 5.39
N SER A 131 23.25 7.94 5.97
CA SER A 131 23.71 9.19 5.33
C SER A 131 25.02 8.99 4.56
N ASN A 132 25.80 7.96 4.89
CA ASN A 132 27.12 7.69 4.32
C ASN A 132 27.17 6.41 3.47
N GLY A 133 26.04 5.71 3.32
CA GLY A 133 25.93 4.45 2.59
C GLY A 133 26.61 3.26 3.27
N LYS A 134 27.07 3.39 4.51
CA LYS A 134 27.88 2.37 5.23
C LYS A 134 27.28 1.96 6.56
N THR A 135 26.76 2.91 7.33
CA THR A 135 26.24 2.68 8.68
C THR A 135 24.74 2.95 8.72
N LEU A 136 23.98 2.05 9.34
CA LEU A 136 22.57 2.28 9.64
C LEU A 136 22.42 3.10 10.91
N HIS A 137 21.55 4.10 10.85
CA HIS A 137 21.14 4.93 11.97
C HIS A 137 19.65 4.74 12.22
N ARG A 138 19.29 4.52 13.49
CA ARG A 138 17.90 4.45 13.93
C ARG A 138 17.32 5.86 14.00
N THR A 139 16.18 6.07 13.37
CA THR A 139 15.43 7.34 13.35
C THR A 139 13.98 7.10 13.75
N GLN A 140 13.27 8.18 14.05
CA GLN A 140 11.82 8.19 14.21
C GLN A 140 11.27 9.13 13.13
N GLU A 141 10.48 8.61 12.20
CA GLU A 141 10.07 9.31 10.99
C GLU A 141 8.55 9.36 10.89
N VAL A 142 8.03 10.54 10.54
CA VAL A 142 6.59 10.77 10.29
C VAL A 142 6.28 10.63 8.81
N GLU A 143 7.16 11.16 7.96
CA GLU A 143 7.18 10.92 6.52
C GLU A 143 8.24 9.87 6.20
N LEU A 144 7.85 8.86 5.45
CA LEU A 144 8.69 7.72 5.12
C LEU A 144 8.93 7.68 3.62
N TRP A 145 10.16 7.36 3.24
CA TRP A 145 10.52 7.06 1.87
C TRP A 145 10.58 5.55 1.65
N GLY A 146 10.02 5.08 0.54
CA GLY A 146 10.05 3.67 0.16
C GLY A 146 8.78 3.21 -0.54
N GLU A 147 8.73 1.93 -0.88
CA GLU A 147 7.57 1.29 -1.48
C GLU A 147 6.77 0.59 -0.38
N PRO A 148 5.60 1.13 0.04
CA PRO A 148 4.77 0.49 1.04
C PRO A 148 4.00 -0.69 0.43
N VAL A 149 3.88 -1.77 1.20
CA VAL A 149 3.00 -2.90 0.89
C VAL A 149 2.27 -3.31 2.15
N PHE A 150 0.95 -3.24 2.13
CA PHE A 150 0.13 -3.75 3.22
C PHE A 150 -0.23 -5.23 3.02
N LEU A 151 0.08 -6.06 4.01
CA LEU A 151 -0.21 -7.48 4.03
C LEU A 151 -1.52 -7.72 4.78
N GLU A 152 -2.64 -7.72 4.06
CA GLU A 152 -3.99 -7.79 4.66
C GLU A 152 -4.18 -9.00 5.58
N LYS A 153 -3.63 -10.16 5.21
CA LYS A 153 -3.77 -11.42 5.98
C LYS A 153 -3.18 -11.34 7.38
N THR A 154 -2.09 -10.58 7.55
CA THR A 154 -1.39 -10.45 8.84
C THR A 154 -1.58 -9.07 9.46
N SER A 155 -2.26 -8.15 8.76
CA SER A 155 -2.34 -6.73 9.10
C SER A 155 -0.95 -6.15 9.41
N GLU A 156 0.00 -6.37 8.50
CA GLU A 156 1.37 -5.88 8.61
C GLU A 156 1.68 -4.92 7.47
N LEU A 157 2.44 -3.85 7.76
CA LEU A 157 2.96 -2.94 6.74
C LEU A 157 4.42 -3.29 6.47
N VAL A 158 4.76 -3.48 5.21
CA VAL A 158 6.13 -3.65 4.75
C VAL A 158 6.55 -2.39 4.01
N ILE A 159 7.79 -1.93 4.23
CA ILE A 159 8.38 -0.80 3.51
C ILE A 159 9.73 -1.24 2.96
N LEU A 160 9.87 -1.16 1.63
CA LEU A 160 11.16 -1.30 0.95
C LEU A 160 11.70 0.09 0.64
N ASN A 161 12.73 0.53 1.37
CA ASN A 161 13.45 1.78 1.10
C ASN A 161 14.76 1.47 0.38
N VAL A 162 14.89 1.95 -0.85
CA VAL A 162 16.04 1.71 -1.72
C VAL A 162 16.96 2.92 -1.75
N ALA A 163 18.28 2.68 -1.74
CA ALA A 163 19.25 3.77 -1.81
C ALA A 163 19.43 4.32 -3.24
N ARG A 164 18.97 3.59 -4.27
CA ARG A 164 19.05 3.96 -5.70
C ARG A 164 18.09 3.12 -6.55
N GLN A 165 17.88 3.55 -7.79
CA GLN A 165 16.93 2.96 -8.75
C GLN A 165 17.11 1.46 -9.02
N THR A 166 18.34 0.93 -8.89
CA THR A 166 18.63 -0.49 -9.14
C THR A 166 18.16 -1.42 -8.03
N LYS A 167 17.65 -0.87 -6.91
CA LYS A 167 17.06 -1.61 -5.77
C LYS A 167 17.94 -2.67 -5.11
N ASP A 168 19.25 -2.63 -5.35
CA ASP A 168 20.19 -3.68 -4.95
C ASP A 168 20.86 -3.44 -3.57
N CYS A 169 20.41 -2.38 -2.88
CA CYS A 169 20.80 -2.00 -1.53
C CYS A 169 19.75 -1.06 -0.91
N GLY A 170 19.68 -1.05 0.42
CA GLY A 170 18.67 -0.29 1.16
C GLY A 170 18.23 -1.00 2.44
N THR A 171 16.99 -0.74 2.85
CA THR A 171 16.32 -1.38 4.00
C THR A 171 14.97 -1.94 3.61
N TRP A 172 14.64 -3.10 4.19
CA TRP A 172 13.33 -3.72 4.11
C TRP A 172 12.84 -3.89 5.54
N ALA A 173 11.72 -3.26 5.87
CA ALA A 173 11.21 -3.18 7.23
C ALA A 173 9.76 -3.68 7.28
N LYS A 174 9.45 -4.54 8.25
CA LYS A 174 8.09 -5.02 8.50
C LYS A 174 7.59 -4.53 9.84
N TYR A 175 6.39 -3.97 9.82
CA TYR A 175 5.73 -3.35 10.95
C TYR A 175 4.42 -4.06 11.26
N GLY A 176 4.21 -4.38 12.53
CA GLY A 176 2.94 -4.91 13.03
C GLY A 176 2.14 -3.82 13.73
N PHE A 177 0.83 -3.83 13.53
CA PHE A 177 -0.10 -2.96 14.23
C PHE A 177 -0.56 -3.63 15.53
N LYS A 178 -0.45 -2.93 16.66
CA LYS A 178 -1.05 -3.28 17.95
C LYS A 178 -2.12 -2.24 18.31
N THR A 179 -2.94 -2.50 19.34
CA THR A 179 -4.07 -1.64 19.75
C THR A 179 -3.72 -0.15 19.80
N ASP A 180 -2.54 0.24 20.28
CA ASP A 180 -2.18 1.65 20.45
C ASP A 180 -0.83 2.06 19.84
N SER A 181 -0.15 1.14 19.17
CA SER A 181 1.20 1.40 18.63
C SER A 181 1.49 0.58 17.38
N VAL A 182 2.39 1.11 16.55
CA VAL A 182 3.01 0.35 15.46
C VAL A 182 4.41 -0.06 15.90
N LYS A 183 4.75 -1.33 15.72
CA LYS A 183 6.05 -1.88 16.14
C LYS A 183 6.79 -2.45 14.95
N LEU A 184 8.06 -2.07 14.81
CA LEU A 184 9.00 -2.72 13.91
C LEU A 184 9.24 -4.16 14.39
N GLN A 185 8.88 -5.14 13.57
CA GLN A 185 9.03 -6.57 13.87
C GLN A 185 10.31 -7.14 13.25
N GLU A 186 10.61 -6.73 12.02
CA GLU A 186 11.75 -7.24 11.26
C GLU A 186 12.40 -6.12 10.46
N LEU A 187 13.73 -6.18 10.38
CA LEU A 187 14.53 -5.29 9.54
C LEU A 187 15.61 -6.10 8.84
N PHE A 188 15.66 -5.96 7.52
CA PHE A 188 16.72 -6.48 6.67
C PHE A 188 17.38 -5.30 5.95
N PHE A 189 18.67 -5.44 5.66
CA PHE A 189 19.42 -4.39 4.99
C PHE A 189 20.57 -4.95 4.16
N LYS A 190 21.01 -4.16 3.19
CA LYS A 190 22.24 -4.42 2.43
C LYS A 190 22.99 -3.11 2.23
N LEU A 191 24.12 -2.99 2.92
CA LEU A 191 25.06 -1.87 2.83
C LEU A 191 26.51 -2.41 2.86
N PRO A 192 27.45 -1.75 2.17
CA PRO A 192 27.22 -0.68 1.19
C PRO A 192 26.57 -1.23 -0.09
N CYS A 193 26.11 -0.32 -0.96
CA CYS A 193 25.65 -0.70 -2.29
C CYS A 193 26.78 -1.35 -3.11
N PRO A 194 26.54 -2.47 -3.81
CA PRO A 194 27.59 -3.13 -4.57
C PRO A 194 28.00 -2.27 -5.79
N LYS A 195 29.26 -2.40 -6.22
CA LYS A 195 29.76 -1.66 -7.40
C LYS A 195 29.15 -2.18 -8.72
N LYS A 196 28.78 -3.46 -8.75
CA LYS A 196 28.12 -4.12 -9.89
C LYS A 196 26.79 -4.67 -9.40
N VAL A 197 25.73 -4.40 -10.14
CA VAL A 197 24.40 -4.93 -9.87
C VAL A 197 24.33 -6.33 -10.45
N SER A 198 23.99 -7.33 -9.63
CA SER A 198 23.54 -8.62 -10.13
C SER A 198 22.02 -8.60 -10.23
N GLU A 199 21.44 -9.21 -11.26
CA GLU A 199 20.00 -9.42 -11.35
C GLU A 199 19.45 -10.14 -10.10
N LYS A 200 20.25 -11.03 -9.51
CA LYS A 200 19.93 -11.74 -8.25
C LYS A 200 19.84 -10.84 -7.02
N ASP A 201 20.31 -9.60 -7.12
CA ASP A 201 20.27 -8.61 -6.04
C ASP A 201 19.02 -7.73 -6.08
N VAL A 202 18.24 -7.77 -7.17
CA VAL A 202 17.02 -7.00 -7.33
C VAL A 202 15.88 -7.75 -6.63
N PRO A 203 15.09 -7.09 -5.76
CA PRO A 203 13.94 -7.74 -5.12
C PRO A 203 12.86 -8.11 -6.14
N ASP A 204 12.44 -9.39 -6.15
CA ASP A 204 11.32 -9.86 -6.99
C ASP A 204 9.96 -9.33 -6.50
N SER A 205 9.88 -8.99 -5.20
CA SER A 205 8.69 -8.42 -4.57
C SER A 205 9.09 -7.60 -3.35
N SER A 206 8.34 -6.53 -3.09
CA SER A 206 8.43 -5.76 -1.85
C SER A 206 7.79 -6.47 -0.65
N SER A 207 7.01 -7.55 -0.85
CA SER A 207 6.31 -8.26 0.25
C SER A 207 7.20 -9.18 1.08
N THR A 208 8.38 -9.57 0.59
CA THR A 208 9.34 -10.44 1.29
C THR A 208 10.72 -9.79 1.31
N PRO A 209 11.55 -10.06 2.34
CA PRO A 209 12.92 -9.55 2.36
C PRO A 209 13.70 -9.97 1.12
N PRO A 210 14.46 -9.07 0.48
CA PRO A 210 15.27 -9.44 -0.68
C PRO A 210 16.35 -10.46 -0.30
N LYS A 211 16.64 -11.40 -1.21
CA LYS A 211 17.59 -12.48 -0.95
C LYS A 211 18.99 -11.92 -0.67
N GLY A 212 19.67 -12.48 0.33
CA GLY A 212 21.03 -12.10 0.70
C GLY A 212 21.15 -10.83 1.54
N TRP A 213 20.04 -10.15 1.85
CA TRP A 213 20.05 -9.02 2.78
C TRP A 213 20.25 -9.51 4.22
N LYS A 214 21.02 -8.77 5.01
CA LYS A 214 21.34 -9.11 6.39
C LYS A 214 20.19 -8.72 7.30
N ARG A 215 19.77 -9.61 8.20
CA ARG A 215 18.79 -9.30 9.25
C ARG A 215 19.46 -8.53 10.38
N LEU A 216 18.90 -7.38 10.77
CA LEU A 216 19.28 -6.71 12.00
C LEU A 216 18.56 -7.36 13.18
N ARG A 217 19.29 -7.74 14.23
CA ARG A 217 18.69 -8.20 15.48
C ARG A 217 18.13 -6.98 16.22
N LEU A 218 16.81 -6.84 16.23
CA LEU A 218 16.13 -5.83 17.02
C LEU A 218 16.22 -6.24 18.48
N PHE A 219 16.74 -5.35 19.33
CA PHE A 219 16.71 -5.56 20.77
C PHE A 219 15.25 -5.54 21.23
N LYS A 220 14.86 -6.53 22.03
CA LYS A 220 13.57 -6.50 22.73
C LYS A 220 13.71 -5.41 23.80
N ASN A 221 13.15 -4.24 23.53
CA ASN A 221 12.86 -3.26 24.57
C ASN A 221 11.74 -3.77 25.47
#